data_AF-A0A846P9L5-F1
#
_entry.id   AF-A0A846P9L5-F1
#
_cell.length_a   1.000
_cell.length_b   1.000
_cell.length_c   1.000
_cell.angle_alpha   90.00
_cell.angle_beta   90.00
_cell.angle_gamma   90.00
#
_symmetry.space_group_name_H-M   'P 1'
#
loop_
_entity.id
_entity.type
_entity.pdbx_description
1 polymer ?
#
loop_
_entity_poly.entity_id
_entity_poly.type
_entity_poly.pdbx_seq_one_letter_code
_entity_poly.pdbx_strand_id
1 'polypeptide(L)'
;MGKVEITLESGLFTILAIPWNTTGFSKGNYTISVYASPVLGETDVSDNNLTGSWIIVTILGDITGSEGWPDGKCDMRDVGLVARHFGQTVPPAPPECDLTGPAKGVPDGKVEMRDIGTVARHFGEAES
;
A
#
# COMPACT_ATOMS: atom_id res chain seq x y z
N MET A 1 8.78 -6.69 -15.43
CA MET A 1 7.35 -6.95 -15.15
C MET A 1 7.14 -8.45 -15.08
N GLY A 2 6.54 -8.94 -14.00
CA GLY A 2 6.16 -10.36 -13.89
C GLY A 2 4.93 -10.63 -14.76
N LYS A 3 4.85 -11.83 -15.33
CA LYS A 3 3.68 -12.33 -16.06
C LYS A 3 3.08 -13.48 -15.25
N VAL A 4 1.79 -13.40 -14.94
CA VAL A 4 1.03 -14.51 -14.37
C VAL A 4 0.02 -14.94 -15.41
N GLU A 5 0.11 -16.20 -15.86
CA GLU A 5 -0.87 -16.80 -16.76
C GLU A 5 -1.82 -17.66 -15.94
N ILE A 6 -3.12 -17.48 -16.17
CA ILE A 6 -4.17 -18.29 -15.54
C ILE A 6 -5.19 -18.67 -16.61
N THR A 7 -5.68 -19.90 -16.54
CA THR A 7 -6.79 -20.39 -17.36
C THR A 7 -7.98 -20.64 -16.45
N LEU A 8 -9.12 -20.03 -16.76
CA LEU A 8 -10.37 -20.23 -16.05
C LEU A 8 -11.37 -20.89 -16.98
N GLU A 9 -12.12 -21.86 -16.46
CA GLU A 9 -13.28 -22.39 -17.16
C GLU A 9 -14.43 -21.39 -17.14
N SER A 10 -15.36 -21.53 -18.08
CA SER A 10 -16.52 -20.65 -18.21
C SER A 10 -17.32 -20.56 -16.91
N GLY A 11 -17.55 -19.34 -16.43
CA GLY A 11 -18.34 -19.08 -15.22
C GLY A 11 -17.59 -19.18 -13.90
N LEU A 12 -16.28 -19.50 -13.93
CA LEU A 12 -15.44 -19.48 -12.73
C LEU A 12 -14.79 -18.11 -12.53
N PHE A 13 -14.51 -17.79 -11.26
CA PHE A 13 -13.72 -16.61 -10.88
C PHE A 13 -12.52 -17.03 -10.04
N THR A 14 -11.50 -16.18 -10.01
CA THR A 14 -10.31 -16.36 -9.17
C THR A 14 -9.83 -15.01 -8.65
N ILE A 15 -9.05 -15.05 -7.58
CA ILE A 15 -8.42 -13.86 -7.01
C ILE A 15 -6.91 -13.98 -7.28
N LEU A 16 -6.37 -12.99 -7.99
CA LEU A 16 -4.93 -12.89 -8.27
C LEU A 16 -4.32 -11.87 -7.31
N ALA A 17 -3.47 -12.34 -6.41
CA ALA A 17 -2.63 -11.47 -5.57
C ALA A 17 -1.30 -11.21 -6.29
N ILE A 18 -1.08 -9.96 -6.72
CA ILE A 18 0.16 -9.55 -7.39
C ILE A 18 0.98 -8.72 -6.41
N PRO A 19 2.10 -9.23 -5.88
CA PRO A 19 2.97 -8.44 -5.02
C PRO A 19 3.69 -7.38 -5.86
N TRP A 20 3.58 -6.12 -5.45
CA TRP A 20 4.30 -5.01 -6.07
C TRP A 20 5.50 -4.62 -5.20
N ASN A 21 6.71 -4.95 -5.66
CA ASN A 21 7.93 -4.46 -5.03
C ASN A 21 8.23 -3.04 -5.53
N THR A 22 8.10 -2.06 -4.64
CA THR A 22 8.34 -0.63 -4.91
C THR A 22 9.82 -0.24 -4.76
N THR A 23 10.71 -1.18 -4.43
CA THR A 23 12.15 -0.90 -4.34
C THR A 23 12.68 -0.35 -5.68
N GLY A 24 13.25 0.85 -5.64
CA GLY A 24 13.82 1.50 -6.82
C GLY A 24 12.81 2.27 -7.67
N PHE A 25 11.52 2.28 -7.31
CA PHE A 25 10.57 3.21 -7.91
C PHE A 25 10.80 4.62 -7.37
N SER A 26 10.62 5.63 -8.24
CA SER A 26 10.60 7.02 -7.81
C SER A 26 9.40 7.26 -6.88
N LYS A 27 9.53 8.22 -5.98
CA LYS A 27 8.41 8.63 -5.14
C LYS A 27 7.36 9.37 -5.97
N GLY A 28 6.11 9.32 -5.53
CA GLY A 28 4.98 9.97 -6.17
C GLY A 28 3.72 9.11 -6.25
N ASN A 29 2.73 9.64 -6.98
CA ASN A 29 1.42 9.02 -7.14
C ASN A 29 1.41 8.07 -8.33
N TYR A 30 0.97 6.84 -8.10
CA TYR A 30 0.83 5.81 -9.11
C TYR A 30 -0.64 5.41 -9.24
N THR A 31 -1.09 5.21 -10.47
CA THR A 31 -2.39 4.61 -10.77
C THR A 31 -2.17 3.15 -11.13
N ILE A 32 -2.84 2.24 -10.43
CA ILE A 32 -2.87 0.82 -10.84
C ILE A 32 -4.02 0.62 -11.80
N SER A 33 -3.75 0.00 -12.93
CA SER A 33 -4.77 -0.54 -13.82
C SER A 33 -4.51 -2.02 -14.09
N VAL A 34 -5.60 -2.75 -14.34
CA VAL A 34 -5.58 -4.12 -14.81
C VAL A 34 -6.39 -4.22 -16.09
N TYR A 35 -5.87 -4.99 -17.03
CA TYR A 35 -6.50 -5.23 -18.32
C TYR A 35 -6.57 -6.73 -18.59
N ALA A 36 -7.78 -7.23 -18.77
CA ALA A 36 -8.03 -8.57 -19.29
C ALA A 36 -7.98 -8.51 -20.82
N SER A 37 -7.15 -9.36 -21.43
CA SER A 37 -7.11 -9.44 -22.90
C SER A 37 -8.38 -10.16 -23.40
N PRO A 38 -9.06 -9.62 -24.43
CA PRO A 38 -10.28 -10.23 -24.93
C PRO A 38 -10.09 -11.66 -25.40
N VAL A 39 -11.06 -12.53 -25.12
CA VAL A 39 -11.05 -13.92 -25.61
C VAL A 39 -11.71 -14.02 -26.99
N LEU A 40 -11.36 -15.05 -27.77
CA LEU A 40 -11.91 -15.22 -29.11
C LEU A 40 -13.44 -15.38 -29.07
N GLY A 41 -14.15 -14.49 -29.76
CA GLY A 41 -15.63 -14.49 -29.82
C GLY A 41 -16.30 -13.67 -28.73
N GLU A 42 -15.56 -13.04 -27.83
CA GLU A 42 -16.09 -12.06 -26.89
C GLU A 42 -16.50 -10.77 -27.62
N THR A 43 -17.76 -10.38 -27.46
CA THR A 43 -18.33 -9.18 -28.10
C THR A 43 -18.47 -8.00 -27.14
N ASP A 44 -18.55 -8.27 -25.84
CA ASP A 44 -18.55 -7.24 -24.79
C ASP A 44 -17.18 -7.22 -24.14
N VAL A 45 -16.45 -6.13 -24.34
CA VAL A 45 -15.09 -5.93 -23.79
C VAL A 45 -15.04 -4.70 -22.90
N SER A 46 -16.20 -4.18 -22.50
CA SER A 46 -16.31 -2.92 -21.76
C SER A 46 -15.84 -3.04 -20.31
N ASP A 47 -15.89 -4.25 -19.75
CA ASP A 47 -15.46 -4.62 -18.40
C ASP A 47 -14.04 -5.18 -18.33
N ASN A 48 -13.34 -5.31 -19.47
CA ASN A 48 -11.98 -5.82 -19.54
C ASN A 48 -10.92 -4.85 -18.99
N ASN A 49 -11.27 -3.60 -18.68
CA ASN A 49 -10.35 -2.64 -18.10
C ASN A 49 -10.87 -2.13 -16.77
N LEU A 50 -10.05 -2.27 -15.72
CA LEU A 50 -10.32 -1.71 -14.40
C LEU A 50 -9.13 -0.85 -13.98
N THR A 51 -9.38 0.44 -13.81
CA THR A 51 -8.40 1.38 -13.26
C THR A 51 -8.77 1.68 -11.82
N GLY A 52 -7.86 1.37 -10.89
CA GLY A 52 -8.02 1.61 -9.47
C GLY A 52 -7.72 3.05 -9.08
N SER A 53 -7.82 3.32 -7.78
CA SER A 53 -7.40 4.58 -7.16
C SER A 53 -5.87 4.72 -7.16
N TRP A 54 -5.42 5.90 -6.72
CA TRP A 54 -4.00 6.16 -6.57
C TRP A 54 -3.42 5.45 -5.35
N ILE A 55 -2.15 5.10 -5.48
CA ILE A 55 -1.27 4.72 -4.38
C ILE A 55 -0.12 5.72 -4.36
N ILE A 56 0.40 5.99 -3.18
CA ILE A 56 1.50 6.94 -2.99
C ILE A 56 2.72 6.13 -2.58
N VAL A 57 3.79 6.24 -3.36
CA VAL A 57 5.11 5.74 -2.97
C VAL A 57 5.86 6.93 -2.38
N THR A 58 6.17 6.89 -1.10
CA THR A 58 6.84 7.97 -0.36
C THR A 58 7.99 7.41 0.50
N ILE A 59 8.62 8.26 1.31
CA ILE A 59 9.58 7.89 2.35
C ILE A 59 8.94 7.05 3.45
N LEU A 60 9.75 6.20 4.08
CA LEU A 60 9.30 5.40 5.21
C LEU A 60 8.95 6.34 6.37
N GLY A 61 7.74 6.21 6.91
CA GLY A 61 7.25 7.03 8.02
C GLY A 61 6.47 8.29 7.61
N ASP A 62 6.39 8.64 6.32
CA ASP A 62 5.38 9.59 5.81
C ASP A 62 4.08 8.83 5.53
N ILE A 63 3.15 8.93 6.47
CA ILE A 63 1.90 8.17 6.52
C ILE A 63 0.73 9.14 6.31
N THR A 64 0.83 10.37 6.81
CA THR A 64 -0.27 11.35 6.75
C THR A 64 0.21 12.79 6.84
N GLY A 65 -0.44 13.65 6.05
CA GLY A 65 -0.28 15.10 6.08
C GLY A 65 -1.57 15.83 6.44
N SER A 66 -1.66 17.11 6.07
CA SER A 66 -2.83 17.94 6.38
C SER A 66 -4.14 17.43 5.78
N GLU A 67 -4.06 16.77 4.61
CA GLU A 67 -5.21 16.26 3.86
C GLU A 67 -5.52 14.78 4.18
N GLY A 68 -4.84 14.19 5.16
CA GLY A 68 -5.02 12.78 5.53
C GLY A 68 -4.23 11.79 4.67
N TRP A 69 -3.47 12.27 3.69
CA TRP A 69 -2.58 11.48 2.83
C TRP A 69 -1.12 11.90 3.06
N PRO A 70 -0.14 11.01 2.80
CA PRO A 70 1.28 11.35 2.85
C PRO A 70 1.60 12.66 2.11
N ASP A 71 2.40 13.54 2.72
CA ASP A 71 2.70 14.88 2.21
C ASP A 71 4.17 15.10 1.84
N GLY A 72 4.91 14.00 1.72
CA GLY A 72 6.33 13.97 1.38
C GLY A 72 7.24 14.29 2.56
N LYS A 73 6.72 14.29 3.80
CA LYS A 73 7.49 14.61 5.01
C LYS A 73 7.13 13.63 6.11
N CYS A 74 8.14 13.17 6.85
CA CYS A 74 7.91 12.46 8.11
C CYS A 74 8.01 13.47 9.25
N ASP A 75 6.87 13.88 9.80
CA ASP A 75 6.77 14.86 10.87
C ASP A 75 5.94 14.37 12.07
N MET A 76 5.54 15.28 12.95
CA MET A 76 4.84 14.93 14.19
C MET A 76 3.41 14.44 13.93
N ARG A 77 2.83 14.72 12.76
CA ARG A 77 1.54 14.18 12.33
C ARG A 77 1.62 12.68 12.13
N ASP A 78 2.69 12.18 11.51
CA ASP A 78 2.88 10.75 11.29
C ASP A 78 3.08 10.01 12.61
N VAL A 79 3.99 10.53 13.44
CA VAL A 79 4.23 9.99 14.78
C VAL A 79 2.93 10.01 15.59
N GLY A 80 2.20 11.12 15.53
CA GLY A 80 0.91 11.30 16.22
C GLY A 80 -0.16 10.33 15.72
N LEU A 81 -0.22 10.06 14.41
CA LEU A 81 -1.16 9.10 13.83
C LEU A 81 -0.90 7.69 14.35
N VAL A 82 0.35 7.22 14.28
CA VAL A 82 0.70 5.88 14.77
C VAL A 82 0.49 5.79 16.29
N ALA A 83 0.90 6.82 17.04
CA ALA A 83 0.72 6.86 18.48
C ALA A 83 -0.77 6.83 18.90
N ARG A 84 -1.66 7.45 18.11
CA ARG A 84 -3.12 7.42 18.34
C ARG A 84 -3.70 6.00 18.27
N HIS A 85 -3.08 5.12 17.49
CA HIS A 85 -3.51 3.73 17.31
C HIS A 85 -2.73 2.73 18.17
N PHE A 86 -1.81 3.19 19.01
CA PHE A 86 -1.00 2.35 19.90
C PHE A 86 -1.85 1.38 20.73
N GLY A 87 -1.44 0.11 20.77
CA GLY A 87 -2.08 -0.97 21.50
C GLY A 87 -3.26 -1.63 20.76
N GLN A 88 -3.63 -1.15 19.58
CA GLN A 88 -4.68 -1.76 18.76
C GLN A 88 -4.11 -2.88 17.88
N THR A 89 -4.95 -3.89 17.62
CA THR A 89 -4.72 -4.81 16.49
C THR A 89 -5.04 -4.12 15.17
N VAL A 90 -4.53 -4.66 14.08
CA VAL A 90 -4.80 -4.24 12.71
C VAL A 90 -5.60 -5.36 12.05
N PRO A 91 -6.95 -5.27 11.96
CA PRO A 91 -7.86 -4.16 12.33
C PRO A 91 -8.20 -4.09 13.84
N PRO A 92 -8.71 -2.94 14.38
CA PRO A 92 -9.32 -1.80 13.68
C PRO A 92 -8.38 -0.65 13.32
N ALA A 93 -7.10 -0.70 13.71
CA ALA A 93 -6.15 0.33 13.30
C ALA A 93 -5.93 0.31 11.77
N PRO A 94 -5.60 1.44 11.14
CA PRO A 94 -5.17 1.48 9.76
C PRO A 94 -3.91 0.63 9.54
N PRO A 95 -3.83 -0.19 8.48
CA PRO A 95 -2.67 -1.03 8.21
C PRO A 95 -1.38 -0.23 7.97
N GLU A 96 -1.49 1.03 7.56
CA GLU A 96 -0.33 1.92 7.37
C GLU A 96 0.35 2.31 8.70
N CYS A 97 -0.31 2.07 9.84
CA CYS A 97 0.24 2.30 11.18
C CYS A 97 0.99 1.08 11.76
N ASP A 98 0.96 -0.07 11.10
CA ASP A 98 1.71 -1.28 11.46
C ASP A 98 2.86 -1.44 10.46
N LEU A 99 3.99 -0.83 10.80
CA LEU A 99 5.16 -0.72 9.94
C LEU A 99 6.14 -1.87 10.19
N THR A 100 6.16 -2.43 11.40
CA THR A 100 7.13 -3.45 11.78
C THR A 100 6.68 -4.25 12.99
N GLY A 101 7.13 -5.49 13.06
CA GLY A 101 6.96 -6.36 14.20
C GLY A 101 8.29 -6.92 14.72
N PRO A 102 8.31 -8.19 15.20
CA PRO A 102 9.52 -8.87 15.64
C PRO A 102 10.58 -8.98 14.54
N ALA A 103 10.15 -9.12 13.29
CA ALA A 103 11.01 -9.04 12.12
C ALA A 103 10.99 -7.60 11.59
N LYS A 104 12.17 -6.99 11.47
CA LYS A 104 12.32 -5.59 11.05
C LYS A 104 11.68 -5.37 9.67
N GLY A 105 10.78 -4.40 9.58
CA GLY A 105 10.09 -4.02 8.34
C GLY A 105 9.01 -5.01 7.90
N VAL A 106 8.63 -5.96 8.77
CA VAL A 106 7.53 -6.90 8.54
C VAL A 106 6.45 -6.60 9.56
N PRO A 107 5.30 -6.06 9.15
CA PRO A 107 4.13 -5.82 10.01
C PRO A 107 3.68 -7.09 10.75
N ASP A 108 3.20 -6.98 11.99
CA ASP A 108 2.78 -8.15 12.81
C ASP A 108 1.30 -8.15 13.22
N GLY A 109 0.51 -7.25 12.67
CA GLY A 109 -0.92 -7.09 12.92
C GLY A 109 -1.22 -6.27 14.18
N LYS A 110 -0.24 -5.53 14.73
CA LYS A 110 -0.43 -4.70 15.92
C LYS A 110 0.34 -3.39 15.80
N VAL A 111 -0.28 -2.31 16.27
CA VAL A 111 0.42 -1.02 16.40
C VAL A 111 1.02 -0.94 17.80
N GLU A 112 2.35 -0.96 17.89
CA GLU A 112 3.08 -0.92 19.15
C GLU A 112 4.23 0.10 19.14
N MET A 113 5.12 0.02 20.13
CA MET A 113 6.20 1.00 20.30
C MET A 113 7.24 0.88 19.18
N ARG A 114 7.34 -0.29 18.54
CA ARG A 114 8.25 -0.53 17.41
C ARG A 114 7.82 0.27 16.18
N ASP A 115 6.52 0.41 15.94
CA ASP A 115 5.98 1.22 14.84
C ASP A 115 6.25 2.71 15.07
N ILE A 116 5.88 3.20 16.26
CA ILE A 116 6.17 4.58 16.67
C ILE A 116 7.67 4.87 16.56
N GLY A 117 8.51 3.96 17.09
CA GLY A 117 9.95 4.08 17.02
C GLY A 117 10.51 3.95 15.60
N THR A 118 9.78 3.34 14.67
CA THR A 118 10.14 3.29 13.25
C THR A 118 9.88 4.63 12.60
N VAL A 119 8.69 5.21 12.77
CA VAL A 119 8.38 6.56 12.27
C VAL A 119 9.32 7.60 12.88
N ALA A 120 9.52 7.58 14.21
CA ALA A 120 10.39 8.52 14.90
C ALA A 120 11.86 8.48 14.43
N ARG A 121 12.32 7.34 13.90
CA ARG A 121 13.68 7.21 13.34
C ARG A 121 13.85 7.96 12.03
N HIS A 122 12.77 8.12 11.27
CA HIS A 122 12.72 8.83 10.00
C HIS A 122 12.22 10.29 10.17
N PHE A 123 11.98 10.73 11.41
CA PHE A 123 11.48 12.07 11.69
C PHE A 123 12.41 13.15 11.11
N GLY A 124 11.82 14.11 10.39
CA GLY A 124 12.53 15.19 9.71
C GLY A 124 13.03 14.84 8.31
N GLU A 125 12.88 13.60 7.85
CA GLU A 125 13.07 13.26 6.45
C GLU A 125 11.97 13.91 5.60
N ALA A 126 12.37 14.38 4.41
CA ALA A 126 11.46 14.96 3.44
C ALA A 126 11.91 14.57 2.02
N GLU A 127 10.96 14.52 1.10
CA GLU A 127 11.27 14.37 -0.32
C GLU A 127 12.07 15.57 -0.83
N SER A 128 13.05 15.29 -1.69
CA SER A 128 13.96 16.26 -2.31
C SER A 128 13.42 16.83 -3.61
#